data_AF-A0A852XFP5-F1
#
_entry.id   AF-A0A852XFP5-F1
#
_cell.length_a   1.000
_cell.length_b   1.000
_cell.length_c   1.000
_cell.angle_alpha   90.00
_cell.angle_beta   90.00
_cell.angle_gamma   90.00
#
_symmetry.space_group_name_H-M   'P 1'
#
loop_
_entity.id
_entity.type
_entity.pdbx_description
1 polymer ?
#
loop_
_entity_poly.entity_id
_entity_poly.type
_entity_poly.pdbx_seq_one_letter_code
_entity_poly.pdbx_strand_id
1 'polypeptide(L)'
;MRAAQDLRVPPGNRLEKLVGDRRGQHSTGWMCDGDCASSGAKEVLTMSSSSTTTEAEQIVPIHPREILMEDFIEGFGITQNKLAVAIGVPPRRINEIVHGKRGITADTAIRLARYFGTSEELWMHLQSSYELRLERRALRDKVAAITPLGAA
;
A
#
# COMPACT_ATOMS: atom_id res chain seq x y z
N MET A 1 -19.44 40.45 -21.62
CA MET A 1 -19.69 38.99 -21.58
C MET A 1 -18.84 38.40 -20.47
N ARG A 2 -19.36 37.34 -19.83
CA ARG A 2 -19.06 36.80 -18.50
C ARG A 2 -17.60 36.60 -18.09
N ALA A 3 -17.41 36.84 -16.79
CA ALA A 3 -16.30 36.45 -15.93
C ALA A 3 -15.87 34.98 -16.06
N ALA A 4 -14.57 34.75 -15.96
CA ALA A 4 -13.98 33.49 -15.50
C ALA A 4 -13.25 33.79 -14.17
N GLN A 5 -13.94 33.53 -13.07
CA GLN A 5 -13.35 33.48 -11.74
C GLN A 5 -12.89 32.04 -11.46
N ASP A 6 -11.79 31.95 -10.71
CA ASP A 6 -11.51 30.91 -9.72
C ASP A 6 -11.25 29.46 -10.18
N LEU A 7 -9.97 29.11 -10.25
CA LEU A 7 -9.51 27.85 -9.68
C LEU A 7 -8.07 27.98 -9.14
N ARG A 8 -7.99 28.47 -7.90
CA ARG A 8 -7.09 28.01 -6.84
C ARG A 8 -5.82 27.25 -7.30
N VAL A 9 -4.77 28.02 -7.59
CA VAL A 9 -3.39 27.51 -7.62
C VAL A 9 -2.99 27.13 -6.19
N PRO A 10 -2.46 25.91 -5.93
CA PRO A 10 -1.97 25.57 -4.59
C PRO A 10 -0.76 26.45 -4.22
N PRO A 11 -0.64 26.90 -2.96
CA PRO A 11 0.46 27.76 -2.54
C PRO A 11 1.80 27.02 -2.69
N GLY A 12 2.74 27.72 -3.31
CA GLY A 12 4.04 27.19 -3.72
C GLY A 12 4.89 26.65 -2.58
N ASN A 13 5.74 25.69 -2.94
CA ASN A 13 6.93 25.33 -2.18
C ASN A 13 7.87 26.53 -2.12
N ARG A 14 7.65 27.41 -1.14
CA ARG A 14 8.56 28.47 -0.74
C ARG A 14 9.69 27.82 0.05
N LEU A 15 10.76 27.45 -0.66
CA LEU A 15 12.03 27.09 -0.02
C LEU A 15 12.54 28.34 0.72
N GLU A 16 12.31 28.39 2.02
CA GLU A 16 12.95 29.35 2.92
C GLU A 16 14.46 29.08 2.97
N LYS A 17 15.24 30.15 2.94
CA LYS A 17 16.71 30.12 3.02
C LYS A 17 17.08 29.82 4.47
N LEU A 18 17.77 28.71 4.73
CA LEU A 18 18.31 28.40 6.06
C LEU A 18 19.40 29.45 6.42
N VAL A 19 18.97 30.53 7.07
CA VAL A 19 19.85 31.45 7.79
C VAL A 19 19.83 31.04 9.26
N GLY A 20 20.95 30.51 9.73
CA GLY A 20 21.17 30.14 11.12
C GLY A 20 22.63 29.75 11.33
N ASP A 21 23.36 30.59 12.08
CA ASP A 21 24.73 30.39 12.54
C ASP A 21 24.82 29.11 13.38
N ARG A 22 25.47 28.06 12.88
CA ARG A 22 25.71 26.81 13.60
C ARG A 22 27.12 26.81 14.21
N ARG A 23 27.31 27.62 15.25
CA ARG A 23 28.45 27.48 16.16
C ARG A 23 27.97 26.79 17.45
N GLY A 24 28.53 25.60 17.73
CA GLY A 24 28.55 25.03 19.09
C GLY A 24 27.52 23.96 19.46
N GLN A 25 26.99 23.15 18.54
CA GLN A 25 26.19 21.98 18.92
C GLN A 25 26.90 20.67 18.60
N HIS A 26 27.36 20.01 19.66
CA HIS A 26 27.86 18.65 19.70
C HIS A 26 26.87 17.85 20.56
N SER A 27 26.23 16.83 19.98
CA SER A 27 25.48 15.83 20.73
C SER A 27 26.16 14.48 20.53
N THR A 28 27.23 14.29 21.28
CA THR A 28 27.72 12.96 21.67
C THR A 28 27.05 12.63 22.99
N GLY A 29 26.18 11.62 22.99
CA GLY A 29 25.45 11.22 24.18
C GLY A 29 24.75 9.87 23.99
N TRP A 30 25.53 8.84 23.68
CA TRP A 30 25.13 7.48 24.04
C TRP A 30 25.40 7.35 25.53
N MET A 31 24.37 7.58 26.33
CA MET A 31 24.42 7.38 27.78
C MET A 31 23.50 6.20 28.08
N CYS A 32 24.13 5.03 28.17
CA CYS A 32 23.52 3.80 28.65
C CYS A 32 23.66 3.81 30.18
N ASP A 33 22.63 4.25 30.90
CA ASP A 33 22.53 3.99 32.33
C ASP A 33 21.68 2.73 32.52
N GLY A 34 22.35 1.68 33.00
CA GLY A 34 21.71 0.43 33.37
C GLY A 34 21.06 0.55 34.74
N ASP A 35 19.92 -0.12 34.89
CA ASP A 35 19.54 -0.73 36.15
C ASP A 35 18.84 -2.06 35.85
N CYS A 36 19.53 -3.14 36.24
CA CYS A 36 19.07 -4.50 36.20
C CYS A 36 18.44 -4.81 37.56
N ALA A 37 17.12 -4.63 37.68
CA ALA A 37 16.37 -4.98 38.88
C ALA A 37 15.50 -6.23 38.62
N SER A 38 15.96 -7.37 39.14
CA SER A 38 15.16 -8.57 39.31
C SER A 38 14.17 -8.37 40.46
N SER A 39 12.87 -8.62 40.23
CA SER A 39 12.00 -9.22 41.23
C SER A 39 10.69 -9.65 40.58
N GLY A 40 10.34 -10.92 40.80
CA GLY A 40 9.21 -11.57 40.18
C GLY A 40 7.88 -10.98 40.64
N ALA A 41 7.01 -10.77 39.66
CA ALA A 41 5.57 -10.76 39.87
C ALA A 41 5.02 -12.03 39.24
N LYS A 42 4.54 -12.92 40.11
CA LYS A 42 3.73 -14.09 39.74
C LYS A 42 2.32 -13.57 39.50
N GLU A 43 1.87 -13.49 38.26
CA GLU A 43 0.45 -13.56 37.95
C GLU A 43 0.26 -13.91 36.48
N VAL A 44 0.42 -15.19 36.16
CA VAL A 44 -0.16 -15.73 34.92
C VAL A 44 -1.64 -15.89 35.20
N LEU A 45 -2.36 -14.76 35.19
CA LEU A 45 -3.80 -14.77 35.02
C LEU A 45 -4.03 -15.37 33.63
N THR A 46 -4.44 -16.63 33.63
CA THR A 46 -5.06 -17.32 32.51
C THR A 46 -6.30 -16.54 32.09
N MET A 47 -6.09 -15.47 31.32
CA MET A 47 -7.13 -14.90 30.48
C MET A 47 -7.36 -15.93 29.40
N SER A 48 -8.55 -16.52 29.45
CA SER A 48 -9.15 -17.36 28.44
C SER A 48 -8.53 -17.11 27.07
N SER A 49 -7.79 -18.11 26.58
CA SER A 49 -7.66 -18.33 25.15
C SER A 49 -9.09 -18.50 24.62
N SER A 50 -9.73 -17.38 24.30
CA SER A 50 -10.91 -17.37 23.46
C SER A 50 -10.43 -17.88 22.12
N SER A 51 -10.56 -19.20 21.99
CA SER A 51 -10.62 -19.94 20.75
C SER A 51 -11.62 -19.26 19.82
N THR A 52 -11.14 -18.35 18.99
CA THR A 52 -11.60 -18.28 17.61
C THR A 52 -10.69 -19.17 16.78
N THR A 53 -10.70 -20.47 17.11
CA THR A 53 -10.64 -21.48 16.07
C THR A 53 -11.72 -21.10 15.08
N THR A 54 -11.38 -20.94 13.80
CA THR A 54 -12.15 -21.40 12.63
C THR A 54 -11.69 -20.64 11.37
N GLU A 55 -10.89 -21.34 10.56
CA GLU A 55 -10.77 -21.18 9.10
C GLU A 55 -9.87 -20.06 8.53
N ALA A 56 -8.60 -20.05 8.92
CA ALA A 56 -7.56 -19.26 8.25
C ALA A 56 -6.98 -19.95 7.00
N GLU A 57 -7.77 -20.36 6.00
CA GLU A 57 -7.14 -20.71 4.70
C GLU A 57 -8.04 -20.64 3.46
N GLN A 58 -9.06 -19.78 3.41
CA GLN A 58 -9.72 -19.45 2.13
C GLN A 58 -10.03 -17.96 2.00
N ILE A 59 -9.05 -17.11 2.27
CA ILE A 59 -9.16 -15.71 1.86
C ILE A 59 -9.15 -15.71 0.32
N VAL A 60 -10.30 -15.41 -0.27
CA VAL A 60 -10.44 -15.22 -1.71
C VAL A 60 -9.37 -14.21 -2.15
N PRO A 61 -8.58 -14.48 -3.19
CA PRO A 61 -7.61 -13.52 -3.68
C PRO A 61 -8.35 -12.25 -4.07
N ILE A 62 -8.16 -11.17 -3.31
CA ILE A 62 -8.77 -9.89 -3.65
C ILE A 62 -8.11 -9.46 -4.95
N HIS A 63 -8.88 -9.42 -6.03
CA HIS A 63 -8.33 -9.07 -7.31
C HIS A 63 -8.16 -7.55 -7.42
N PRO A 64 -7.04 -7.04 -7.94
CA PRO A 64 -6.83 -5.60 -8.11
C PRO A 64 -7.92 -4.94 -8.96
N ARG A 65 -8.54 -5.71 -9.88
CA ARG A 65 -9.65 -5.27 -10.72
C ARG A 65 -10.94 -5.02 -9.94
N GLU A 66 -11.20 -5.82 -8.90
CA GLU A 66 -12.43 -5.75 -8.11
C GLU A 66 -12.39 -4.50 -7.25
N ILE A 67 -11.26 -4.24 -6.57
CA ILE A 67 -11.02 -2.99 -5.85
C ILE A 67 -11.18 -1.79 -6.78
N LEU A 68 -10.58 -1.81 -7.97
CA LEU A 68 -10.71 -0.70 -8.92
C LEU A 68 -12.18 -0.47 -9.34
N MET A 69 -12.96 -1.53 -9.52
CA MET A 69 -14.35 -1.44 -9.93
C MET A 69 -15.26 -0.99 -8.79
N GLU A 70 -15.21 -1.68 -7.65
CA GLU A 70 -16.12 -1.49 -6.52
C GLU A 70 -15.78 -0.22 -5.73
N ASP A 71 -14.53 -0.08 -5.28
CA ASP A 71 -14.15 1.03 -4.38
C ASP A 71 -13.97 2.35 -5.12
N PHE A 72 -13.51 2.31 -6.38
CA PHE A 72 -13.16 3.53 -7.11
C PHE A 72 -14.18 3.88 -8.21
N ILE A 73 -14.52 2.96 -9.11
CA ILE A 73 -15.43 3.30 -10.23
C ILE A 73 -16.86 3.48 -9.70
N GLU A 74 -17.37 2.49 -8.96
CA GLU A 74 -18.70 2.55 -8.35
C GLU A 74 -18.73 3.54 -7.18
N GLY A 75 -17.70 3.54 -6.31
CA GLY A 75 -17.58 4.49 -5.19
C GLY A 75 -17.60 5.97 -5.59
N PHE A 76 -16.97 6.34 -6.71
CA PHE A 76 -17.01 7.72 -7.24
C PHE A 76 -18.10 7.95 -8.30
N GLY A 77 -18.90 6.93 -8.65
CA GLY A 77 -19.96 7.03 -9.66
C GLY A 77 -19.45 7.43 -11.06
N ILE A 78 -18.24 7.01 -11.43
CA ILE A 78 -17.63 7.31 -12.74
C ILE A 78 -17.72 6.11 -13.67
N THR A 79 -17.58 6.32 -14.97
CA THR A 79 -17.51 5.22 -15.95
C THR A 79 -16.06 4.88 -16.27
N GLN A 80 -15.79 3.63 -16.67
CA GLN A 80 -14.46 3.19 -17.12
C GLN A 80 -13.89 4.08 -18.24
N ASN A 81 -14.75 4.50 -19.18
CA ASN A 81 -14.37 5.41 -20.26
C ASN A 81 -13.97 6.79 -19.71
N LYS A 82 -14.73 7.33 -18.75
CA LYS A 82 -14.40 8.62 -18.11
C LYS A 82 -13.06 8.54 -17.37
N LEU A 83 -12.83 7.45 -16.64
CA LEU A 83 -11.54 7.19 -15.99
C LEU A 83 -10.40 7.17 -17.01
N ALA A 84 -10.54 6.41 -18.09
CA ALA A 84 -9.51 6.28 -19.12
C ALA A 84 -9.13 7.62 -19.75
N VAL A 85 -10.13 8.44 -20.08
CA VAL A 85 -9.94 9.80 -20.62
C VAL A 85 -9.24 10.69 -19.59
N ALA A 86 -9.65 10.64 -18.32
CA ALA A 86 -9.09 11.47 -17.27
C ALA A 86 -7.60 11.19 -16.98
N ILE A 87 -7.19 9.91 -17.05
CA ILE A 87 -5.80 9.50 -16.83
C ILE A 87 -4.95 9.49 -18.12
N GLY A 88 -5.55 9.79 -19.26
CA GLY A 88 -4.89 9.88 -20.56
C GLY A 88 -4.43 8.52 -21.12
N VAL A 89 -5.19 7.45 -20.92
CA VAL A 89 -4.91 6.12 -21.49
C VAL A 89 -6.04 5.65 -22.40
N PRO A 90 -5.77 4.77 -23.37
CA PRO A 90 -6.84 4.21 -24.21
C PRO A 90 -7.89 3.48 -23.36
N PRO A 91 -9.21 3.68 -23.60
CA PRO A 91 -10.27 3.00 -22.83
C PRO A 91 -10.16 1.48 -22.84
N ARG A 92 -9.67 0.92 -23.95
CA ARG A 92 -9.37 -0.50 -24.06
C ARG A 92 -8.42 -1.00 -22.96
N ARG A 93 -7.44 -0.20 -22.56
CA ARG A 93 -6.49 -0.57 -21.51
C ARG A 93 -7.20 -0.75 -20.16
N ILE A 94 -8.09 0.18 -19.80
CA ILE A 94 -8.86 0.10 -18.55
C ILE A 94 -9.85 -1.07 -18.59
N ASN A 95 -10.49 -1.28 -19.74
CA ASN A 95 -11.37 -2.43 -19.94
C ASN A 95 -10.62 -3.77 -19.77
N GLU A 96 -9.42 -3.91 -20.34
CA GLU A 96 -8.57 -5.09 -20.15
C GLU A 96 -8.16 -5.31 -18.68
N ILE A 97 -7.90 -4.23 -17.93
CA ILE A 97 -7.56 -4.29 -16.50
C ILE A 97 -8.77 -4.72 -15.68
N VAL A 98 -9.94 -4.12 -15.92
CA VAL A 98 -11.18 -4.44 -15.20
C VAL A 98 -11.63 -5.88 -15.45
N HIS A 99 -11.35 -6.44 -16.64
CA HIS A 99 -11.62 -7.86 -16.92
C HIS A 99 -10.48 -8.81 -16.53
N GLY A 100 -9.39 -8.31 -15.92
CA GLY A 100 -8.26 -9.15 -15.53
C GLY A 100 -7.48 -9.76 -16.70
N LYS A 101 -7.68 -9.27 -17.94
CA LYS A 101 -6.89 -9.66 -19.12
C LYS A 101 -5.49 -9.05 -19.10
N ARG A 102 -5.32 -7.95 -18.34
CA ARG A 102 -4.07 -7.21 -18.18
C ARG A 102 -3.89 -6.85 -16.70
N GLY A 103 -2.68 -7.03 -16.18
CA GLY A 103 -2.30 -6.55 -14.85
C GLY A 103 -2.05 -5.05 -14.80
N ILE A 104 -2.01 -4.48 -13.60
CA ILE A 104 -1.67 -3.07 -13.41
C ILE A 104 -0.15 -2.90 -13.55
N THR A 105 0.27 -2.11 -14.53
CA THR A 105 1.68 -1.72 -14.73
C THR A 105 2.01 -0.44 -13.96
N ALA A 106 3.30 -0.20 -13.67
CA ALA A 106 3.76 1.02 -12.99
C ALA A 106 3.28 2.34 -13.62
N ASP A 107 3.27 2.46 -14.96
CA ASP A 107 2.72 3.64 -15.67
C ASP A 107 1.26 3.91 -15.29
N THR A 108 0.42 2.87 -15.31
CA THR A 108 -0.99 2.97 -14.92
C THR A 108 -1.15 3.25 -13.43
N ALA A 109 -0.32 2.64 -12.58
CA ALA A 109 -0.35 2.87 -11.12
C ALA A 109 -0.08 4.35 -10.78
N ILE A 110 0.95 4.96 -11.37
CA ILE A 110 1.29 6.38 -11.16
C ILE A 110 0.15 7.28 -11.63
N ARG A 111 -0.48 6.95 -12.76
CA ARG A 111 -1.61 7.73 -13.30
C ARG A 111 -2.87 7.62 -12.43
N LEU A 112 -3.19 6.42 -11.95
CA LEU A 112 -4.32 6.18 -11.05
C LEU A 112 -4.10 6.87 -9.72
N ALA A 113 -2.90 6.76 -9.15
CA ALA A 113 -2.48 7.47 -7.94
C ALA A 113 -2.70 8.98 -8.07
N ARG A 114 -2.25 9.57 -9.18
CA ARG A 114 -2.44 11.00 -9.44
C ARG A 114 -3.91 11.41 -9.57
N TYR A 115 -4.76 10.56 -10.14
CA TYR A 115 -6.17 10.85 -10.37
C TYR A 115 -7.02 10.70 -9.11
N PHE A 116 -6.80 9.62 -8.35
CA PHE A 116 -7.57 9.30 -7.14
C PHE A 116 -6.96 9.88 -5.86
N GLY A 117 -5.75 10.46 -5.93
CA GLY A 117 -5.05 10.96 -4.75
C GLY A 117 -4.54 9.86 -3.82
N THR A 118 -4.23 8.68 -4.37
CA THR A 118 -3.71 7.52 -3.64
C THR A 118 -2.20 7.34 -3.91
N SER A 119 -1.55 6.39 -3.22
CA SER A 119 -0.14 6.02 -3.50
C SER A 119 -0.04 5.07 -4.70
N GLU A 120 0.98 5.23 -5.55
CA GLU A 120 1.30 4.26 -6.61
C GLU A 120 1.61 2.85 -6.06
N GLU A 121 2.16 2.77 -4.85
CA GLU A 121 2.51 1.51 -4.18
C GLU A 121 1.27 0.69 -3.85
N LEU A 122 0.14 1.35 -3.57
CA LEU A 122 -1.14 0.69 -3.32
C LEU A 122 -1.48 -0.22 -4.51
N TRP A 123 -1.47 0.34 -5.72
CA TRP A 123 -1.82 -0.39 -6.93
C TRP A 123 -0.86 -1.54 -7.23
N MET A 124 0.44 -1.32 -7.03
CA MET A 124 1.47 -2.35 -7.22
C MET A 124 1.38 -3.46 -6.17
N HIS A 125 1.07 -3.11 -4.91
CA HIS A 125 0.85 -4.08 -3.84
C HIS A 125 -0.37 -4.95 -4.09
N LEU A 126 -1.46 -4.39 -4.62
CA LEU A 126 -2.65 -5.18 -4.98
C LEU A 126 -2.33 -6.21 -6.07
N GLN A 127 -1.63 -5.79 -7.12
CA GLN A 127 -1.19 -6.68 -8.19
C GLN A 127 -0.26 -7.78 -7.65
N SER A 128 0.78 -7.39 -6.91
CA SER A 128 1.79 -8.31 -6.38
C SER A 128 1.20 -9.30 -5.37
N SER A 129 0.35 -8.82 -4.46
CA SER A 129 -0.32 -9.66 -3.46
C SER A 129 -1.21 -10.72 -4.13
N TYR A 130 -1.93 -10.33 -5.18
CA TYR A 130 -2.75 -11.27 -5.96
C TYR A 130 -1.88 -12.34 -6.64
N GLU A 131 -0.83 -11.94 -7.34
CA GLU A 131 0.09 -12.86 -8.04
C GLU A 131 0.78 -13.80 -7.05
N LEU A 132 1.30 -13.28 -5.94
CA LEU A 132 1.95 -14.08 -4.90
C LEU A 132 1.00 -15.12 -4.29
N ARG A 133 -0.28 -14.80 -4.11
CA ARG A 133 -1.27 -15.76 -3.59
C ARG A 133 -1.56 -16.86 -4.60
N LEU A 134 -1.68 -16.50 -5.88
CA LEU A 134 -1.91 -17.46 -6.97
C LEU A 134 -0.71 -18.42 -7.10
N GLU A 135 0.50 -17.87 -7.19
CA GLU A 135 1.74 -18.64 -7.33
C GLU A 135 2.05 -19.46 -6.08
N ARG A 136 1.82 -18.92 -4.88
CA ARG A 136 1.99 -19.67 -3.63
C ARG A 136 1.13 -20.93 -3.61
N ARG A 137 -0.10 -20.88 -4.15
CA ARG A 137 -0.98 -22.06 -4.26
C ARG A 137 -0.46 -23.04 -5.31
N ALA A 138 0.04 -22.56 -6.45
CA ALA A 138 0.57 -23.42 -7.51
C ALA A 138 1.90 -24.10 -7.14
N LEU A 139 2.74 -23.42 -6.34
CA LEU A 139 4.10 -23.85 -6.02
C LEU A 139 4.24 -24.47 -4.63
N ARG A 140 3.13 -24.74 -3.91
CA ARG A 140 3.17 -25.22 -2.50
C ARG A 140 4.18 -26.33 -2.28
N ASP A 141 4.06 -27.42 -3.05
CA ASP A 141 4.91 -28.61 -2.87
C ASP A 141 6.37 -28.34 -3.29
N LYS A 142 6.57 -27.53 -4.33
CA LYS A 142 7.91 -27.18 -4.84
C LYS A 142 8.66 -26.30 -3.85
N VAL A 143 7.98 -25.34 -3.23
CA VAL A 143 8.57 -24.44 -2.22
C VAL A 143 8.86 -25.18 -0.92
N ALA A 144 8.02 -26.15 -0.53
CA ALA A 144 8.24 -26.95 0.67
C ALA A 144 9.53 -27.80 0.61
N ALA A 145 9.98 -28.16 -0.59
CA ALA A 145 11.22 -28.91 -0.80
C ALA A 145 12.51 -28.07 -0.67
N ILE A 146 12.41 -26.74 -0.56
CA ILE A 146 13.57 -25.83 -0.53
C ILE A 146 14.09 -25.70 0.90
N THR A 147 15.36 -26.03 1.14
CA THR A 147 16.04 -25.81 2.43
C THR A 147 16.57 -24.37 2.53
N PRO A 148 16.23 -23.61 3.59
CA PRO A 148 16.73 -22.25 3.77
C PRO A 148 18.22 -22.24 4.18
N LEU A 149 18.97 -21.28 3.66
CA LEU A 149 20.43 -21.17 3.82
C LEU A 149 20.89 -21.01 5.29
N GLY A 150 20.04 -20.47 6.17
CA GLY A 150 20.39 -20.12 7.56
C GLY A 150 19.85 -21.07 8.64
N ALA A 151 19.33 -22.24 8.28
CA ALA A 151 18.81 -23.22 9.24
C ALA A 151 19.82 -24.34 9.58
N ALA A 152 21.11 -24.08 9.40
CA ALA A 152 22.22 -25.01 9.67
C ALA A 152 23.05 -24.57 10.87
#